data_AF-A0A661CT89-F1
#
_entry.id   AF-A0A661CT89-F1
#
_cell.length_a   1.000
_cell.length_b   1.000
_cell.length_c   1.000
_cell.angle_alpha   90.00
_cell.angle_beta   90.00
_cell.angle_gamma   90.00
#
_symmetry.space_group_name_H-M   'P 1'
#
loop_
_entity.id
_entity.type
_entity.pdbx_description
1 polymer ?
#
loop_
_entity_poly.entity_id
_entity_poly.type
_entity_poly.pdbx_seq_one_letter_code
_entity_poly.pdbx_strand_id
1 'polypeptide(L)'
;MAIQFFPKTTQIIFFDLEFYVPKRDRNKPTFSFAFNPTLENHIILGGVFEKVYPLIEKPPVRQSYWLWKYSSEKELVTLIYRYIVNAWAPILKRKGAASLIASGIAIERADIPILYTKFLQYQVDTPERIFRHLFNIRVIDLSVVGIPFFNKKKDGMLYPKTKHDLSQKFNPTGITSSGKLVWDAYDCRDFASIEQRTNQEVSDLITIFNQIHSGIQELNSLKQVKKRYEKLKALMKANDV
;
A
#
# COMPACT_ATOMS: atom_id res chain seq x y z
N MET A 1 -2.59 -25.95 -8.64
CA MET A 1 -2.56 -25.29 -9.97
C MET A 1 -1.56 -24.15 -9.90
N ALA A 2 -0.63 -24.04 -10.85
CA ALA A 2 0.38 -22.97 -10.84
C ALA A 2 -0.29 -21.60 -11.11
N ILE A 3 0.11 -20.57 -10.35
CA ILE A 3 -0.35 -19.21 -10.55
C ILE A 3 0.26 -18.67 -11.86
N GLN A 4 -0.58 -18.04 -12.69
CA GLN A 4 -0.16 -17.42 -13.94
C GLN A 4 -0.33 -15.90 -13.89
N PHE A 5 0.69 -15.18 -14.35
CA PHE A 5 0.64 -13.74 -14.51
C PHE A 5 0.26 -13.39 -15.95
N PHE A 6 -0.92 -12.82 -16.12
CA PHE A 6 -1.43 -12.41 -17.43
C PHE A 6 -1.20 -10.91 -17.65
N PRO A 7 -0.53 -10.47 -18.73
CA PRO A 7 -0.11 -9.07 -18.86
C PRO A 7 -1.23 -8.03 -18.78
N LYS A 8 -2.41 -8.34 -19.35
CA LYS A 8 -3.56 -7.41 -19.41
C LYS A 8 -4.44 -7.39 -18.14
N THR A 9 -4.25 -8.35 -17.21
CA THR A 9 -5.11 -8.47 -16.01
C THR A 9 -4.32 -8.50 -14.71
N THR A 10 -3.01 -8.79 -14.76
CA THR A 10 -2.11 -8.61 -13.62
C THR A 10 -1.99 -7.13 -13.34
N GLN A 11 -2.41 -6.73 -12.15
CA GLN A 11 -2.48 -5.32 -11.77
C GLN A 11 -2.17 -5.16 -10.28
N ILE A 12 -1.61 -4.00 -9.95
CA ILE A 12 -1.36 -3.57 -8.58
C ILE A 12 -2.17 -2.30 -8.35
N ILE A 13 -2.90 -2.24 -7.25
CA ILE A 13 -3.54 -1.01 -6.77
C ILE A 13 -2.62 -0.38 -5.73
N PHE A 14 -2.08 0.79 -6.05
CA PHE A 14 -1.40 1.65 -5.10
C PHE A 14 -2.43 2.60 -4.50
N PHE A 15 -2.48 2.71 -3.18
CA PHE A 15 -3.42 3.61 -2.55
C PHE A 15 -2.96 4.08 -1.18
N ASP A 16 -3.53 5.20 -0.77
CA ASP A 16 -3.39 5.80 0.55
C ASP A 16 -4.75 6.41 0.93
N LEU A 17 -5.20 6.14 2.16
CA LEU A 17 -6.45 6.66 2.71
C LEU A 17 -6.18 7.71 3.79
N GLU A 18 -7.08 8.69 3.85
CA GLU A 18 -7.07 9.70 4.89
C GLU A 18 -8.23 9.51 5.85
N PHE A 19 -7.94 9.74 7.13
CA PHE A 19 -8.85 9.49 8.23
C PHE A 19 -8.97 10.70 9.15
N TYR A 20 -10.17 10.93 9.68
CA TYR A 20 -10.40 11.98 10.66
C TYR A 20 -10.59 11.42 12.06
N VAL A 21 -9.84 11.99 13.00
CA VAL A 21 -10.00 11.77 14.44
C VAL A 21 -10.50 13.06 15.09
N PRO A 22 -11.64 13.04 15.80
CA PRO A 22 -12.18 14.22 16.49
C PRO A 22 -11.24 14.73 17.58
N LYS A 23 -11.20 16.05 17.79
CA LYS A 23 -10.29 16.72 18.74
C LYS A 23 -10.23 16.06 20.11
N ARG A 24 -11.40 15.65 20.64
CA ARG A 24 -11.54 14.97 21.95
C ARG A 24 -10.80 13.63 22.05
N ASP A 25 -10.50 12.99 20.92
CA ASP A 25 -9.88 11.67 20.84
C ASP A 25 -8.39 11.73 20.45
N ARG A 26 -7.89 12.87 19.94
CA ARG A 26 -6.51 13.04 19.44
C ARG A 26 -5.43 12.90 20.51
N ASN A 27 -5.72 13.31 21.74
CA ASN A 27 -4.77 13.36 22.85
C ASN A 27 -4.91 12.19 23.83
N LYS A 28 -5.80 11.23 23.53
CA LYS A 28 -5.92 10.02 24.37
C LYS A 28 -4.65 9.19 24.24
N PRO A 29 -4.21 8.49 25.31
CA PRO A 29 -3.17 7.48 25.19
C PRO A 29 -3.63 6.46 24.16
N THR A 30 -3.06 6.55 22.97
CA THR A 30 -3.33 5.64 21.88
C THR A 30 -2.07 4.81 21.71
N PHE A 31 -2.26 3.56 21.26
CA PHE A 31 -1.16 2.85 20.61
C PHE A 31 -0.72 3.65 19.37
N SER A 32 0.29 3.21 18.62
CA SER A 32 0.88 3.94 17.48
C SER A 32 -0.07 4.36 16.33
N PHE A 33 -1.39 4.16 16.46
CA PHE A 33 -2.42 4.59 15.53
C PHE A 33 -3.68 5.06 16.31
N ALA A 34 -4.15 6.28 16.03
CA ALA A 34 -5.19 6.94 16.84
C ALA A 34 -6.62 6.74 16.32
N PHE A 35 -6.78 6.39 15.04
CA PHE A 35 -8.09 6.19 14.44
C PHE A 35 -8.67 4.83 14.83
N ASN A 36 -9.94 4.82 15.23
CA ASN A 36 -10.66 3.60 15.57
C ASN A 36 -11.89 3.44 14.65
N PRO A 37 -11.89 2.48 13.71
CA PRO A 37 -12.97 2.33 12.75
C PRO A 37 -14.31 1.88 13.36
N THR A 38 -14.34 1.42 14.62
CA THR A 38 -15.58 1.03 15.30
C THR A 38 -16.31 2.22 15.92
N LEU A 39 -15.70 3.40 15.96
CA LEU A 39 -16.31 4.62 16.50
C LEU A 39 -16.95 5.42 15.36
N GLU A 40 -18.22 5.81 15.55
CA GLU A 40 -18.99 6.52 14.52
C GLU A 40 -18.40 7.89 14.15
N ASN A 41 -17.81 8.58 15.13
CA ASN A 41 -17.18 9.88 14.94
C ASN A 41 -15.77 9.81 14.34
N HIS A 42 -15.23 8.61 14.12
CA HIS A 42 -13.96 8.37 13.43
C HIS A 42 -14.30 8.00 11.99
N ILE A 43 -14.11 8.94 11.07
CA ILE A 43 -14.62 8.83 9.69
C ILE A 43 -13.48 8.73 8.66
N ILE A 44 -13.72 7.99 7.59
CA ILE A 44 -12.87 8.02 6.39
C ILE A 44 -13.12 9.33 5.66
N LEU A 45 -12.06 10.11 5.45
CA LEU A 45 -12.10 11.35 4.66
C LEU A 45 -12.07 11.06 3.16
N GLY A 46 -11.36 10.02 2.77
CA GLY A 46 -11.21 9.66 1.36
C GLY A 46 -9.87 8.99 1.09
N GLY A 47 -9.46 9.01 -0.17
CA GLY A 47 -8.16 8.51 -0.58
C GLY A 47 -7.96 8.54 -2.09
N VAL A 48 -6.74 8.21 -2.48
CA VAL A 48 -6.31 8.15 -3.88
C VAL A 48 -5.92 6.70 -4.20
N PHE A 49 -6.36 6.22 -5.35
CA PHE A 49 -6.12 4.87 -5.84
C PHE A 49 -5.54 4.96 -7.25
N GLU A 50 -4.39 4.33 -7.47
CA GLU A 50 -3.76 4.23 -8.77
C GLU A 50 -3.55 2.76 -9.15
N LYS A 51 -4.12 2.39 -10.28
CA LYS A 51 -3.98 1.06 -10.84
C LYS A 51 -2.87 1.03 -11.88
N VAL A 52 -1.91 0.14 -11.66
CA VAL A 52 -0.75 -0.10 -12.53
C VAL A 52 -0.78 -1.54 -13.08
N TYR A 53 -0.36 -1.71 -14.33
CA TYR A 53 -0.23 -3.01 -14.98
C TYR A 53 1.25 -3.33 -15.19
N PRO A 54 1.92 -4.06 -14.27
CA PRO A 54 3.39 -4.14 -14.24
C PRO A 54 4.02 -4.92 -15.42
N LEU A 55 3.22 -5.53 -16.29
CA LEU A 55 3.68 -6.39 -17.38
C LEU A 55 3.41 -5.82 -18.77
N ILE A 56 2.80 -4.64 -18.86
CA ILE A 56 2.56 -3.93 -20.10
C ILE A 56 2.74 -2.44 -19.89
N GLU A 57 3.18 -1.74 -20.94
CA GLU A 57 3.17 -0.28 -20.95
C GLU A 57 1.73 0.19 -21.17
N LYS A 58 1.06 0.53 -20.07
CA LYS A 58 -0.27 1.13 -20.08
C LYS A 58 -0.28 2.32 -19.12
N PRO A 59 -0.87 3.47 -19.51
CA PRO A 59 -1.01 4.59 -18.60
C PRO A 59 -1.70 4.16 -17.30
N PRO A 60 -1.18 4.58 -16.13
CA PRO A 60 -1.84 4.30 -14.87
C PRO A 60 -3.23 4.93 -14.87
N VAL A 61 -4.17 4.27 -14.19
CA VAL A 61 -5.53 4.80 -14.02
C VAL A 61 -5.69 5.23 -12.57
N ARG A 62 -5.69 6.53 -12.35
CA ARG A 62 -5.87 7.16 -11.04
C ARG A 62 -7.33 7.54 -10.81
N GLN A 63 -7.83 7.25 -9.60
CA GLN A 63 -9.15 7.65 -9.14
C GLN A 63 -9.03 8.14 -7.69
N SER A 64 -9.79 9.17 -7.34
CA SER A 64 -9.84 9.72 -5.99
C SER A 64 -11.27 9.81 -5.52
N TYR A 65 -11.46 9.57 -4.22
CA TYR A 65 -12.76 9.58 -3.58
C TYR A 65 -12.64 10.41 -2.31
N TRP A 66 -13.50 11.42 -2.14
CA TRP A 66 -13.42 12.35 -1.02
C TRP A 66 -14.79 12.64 -0.43
N LEU A 67 -14.88 12.64 0.89
CA LEU A 67 -16.12 12.77 1.65
C LEU A 67 -16.92 14.02 1.26
N TRP A 68 -16.24 15.16 1.07
CA TRP A 68 -16.87 16.43 0.67
C TRP A 68 -17.39 16.44 -0.79
N LYS A 69 -17.22 15.36 -1.55
CA LYS A 69 -17.82 15.17 -2.89
C LYS A 69 -19.08 14.29 -2.86
N TYR A 70 -19.49 13.81 -1.68
CA TYR A 70 -20.59 12.87 -1.51
C TYR A 70 -21.54 13.31 -0.39
N SER A 71 -22.72 12.71 -0.36
CA SER A 71 -23.74 13.02 0.65
C SER A 71 -23.45 12.43 2.03
N SER A 72 -22.63 11.38 2.10
CA SER A 72 -22.35 10.65 3.34
C SER A 72 -21.07 9.80 3.25
N GLU A 73 -20.52 9.41 4.41
CA GLU A 73 -19.42 8.43 4.47
C GLU A 73 -19.87 7.07 3.90
N LYS A 74 -21.13 6.67 4.09
CA LYS A 74 -21.67 5.43 3.49
C LYS A 74 -21.54 5.43 1.96
N GLU A 75 -21.88 6.55 1.32
CA GLU A 75 -21.76 6.68 -0.14
C GLU A 75 -20.30 6.59 -0.59
N LEU A 76 -19.41 7.34 0.05
CA LEU A 76 -17.96 7.30 -0.17
C LEU A 76 -17.42 5.86 -0.08
N VAL A 77 -17.69 5.19 1.04
CA VAL A 77 -17.21 3.85 1.34
C VAL A 77 -17.78 2.81 0.36
N THR A 78 -19.04 2.98 -0.07
CA THR A 78 -19.66 2.14 -1.11
C THR A 78 -18.94 2.28 -2.45
N LEU A 79 -18.53 3.49 -2.83
CA LEU A 79 -17.79 3.73 -4.07
C LEU A 79 -16.39 3.12 -4.02
N ILE A 80 -15.69 3.21 -2.88
CA ILE A 80 -14.40 2.54 -2.67
C ILE A 80 -14.57 1.01 -2.78
N TYR A 81 -15.60 0.43 -2.17
CA TYR A 81 -15.86 -1.01 -2.30
C TYR A 81 -16.10 -1.42 -3.76
N ARG A 82 -16.91 -0.65 -4.50
CA ARG A 82 -17.15 -0.88 -5.94
C ARG A 82 -15.87 -0.81 -6.76
N TYR A 83 -14.96 0.11 -6.45
CA TYR A 83 -13.63 0.17 -7.09
C TYR A 83 -12.87 -1.16 -6.94
N ILE A 84 -12.81 -1.69 -5.72
CA ILE A 84 -12.13 -2.96 -5.42
C ILE A 84 -12.78 -4.12 -6.17
N VAL A 85 -14.12 -4.22 -6.15
CA VAL A 85 -14.86 -5.25 -6.89
C VAL A 85 -14.60 -5.16 -8.40
N ASN A 86 -14.58 -3.95 -8.95
CA ASN A 86 -14.31 -3.73 -10.37
C ASN A 86 -12.87 -4.11 -10.74
N ALA A 87 -11.91 -3.94 -9.83
CA ALA A 87 -10.55 -4.42 -10.03
C ALA A 87 -10.48 -5.95 -10.06
N TRP A 88 -11.28 -6.66 -9.26
CA TRP A 88 -11.37 -8.12 -9.32
C TRP A 88 -11.96 -8.67 -10.62
N ALA A 89 -12.94 -7.98 -11.21
CA ALA A 89 -13.72 -8.46 -12.35
C ALA A 89 -12.89 -9.06 -13.52
N PRO A 90 -11.83 -8.40 -14.05
CA PRO A 90 -11.02 -8.99 -15.13
C PRO A 90 -10.16 -10.19 -14.69
N ILE A 91 -9.77 -10.27 -13.42
CA ILE A 91 -8.96 -11.37 -12.87
C ILE A 91 -9.82 -12.62 -12.72
N LEU A 92 -11.02 -12.48 -12.16
CA LEU A 92 -11.93 -13.61 -11.91
C LEU A 92 -12.42 -14.30 -13.19
N LYS A 93 -12.38 -13.61 -14.33
CA LYS A 93 -12.68 -14.18 -15.65
C LYS A 93 -11.59 -15.11 -16.19
N ARG A 94 -10.41 -15.18 -15.55
CA ARG A 94 -9.27 -15.99 -16.00
C ARG A 94 -8.90 -17.05 -14.98
N LYS A 95 -9.15 -18.31 -15.33
CA LYS A 95 -8.75 -19.46 -14.51
C LYS A 95 -7.23 -19.49 -14.32
N GLY A 96 -6.77 -19.65 -13.08
CA GLY A 96 -5.35 -19.70 -12.74
C GLY A 96 -4.64 -18.34 -12.69
N ALA A 97 -5.35 -17.22 -12.86
CA ALA A 97 -4.75 -15.89 -12.74
C ALA A 97 -4.26 -15.60 -11.32
N ALA A 98 -3.16 -14.85 -11.22
CA ALA A 98 -2.74 -14.25 -9.97
C ALA A 98 -3.84 -13.38 -9.36
N SER A 99 -3.95 -13.42 -8.03
CA SER A 99 -4.86 -12.57 -7.26
C SER A 99 -4.62 -11.07 -7.52
N LEU A 100 -5.63 -10.25 -7.21
CA LEU A 100 -5.45 -8.81 -7.14
C LEU A 100 -4.36 -8.47 -6.10
N ILE A 101 -3.50 -7.53 -6.45
CA ILE A 101 -2.43 -7.05 -5.57
C ILE A 101 -2.77 -5.63 -5.12
N ALA A 102 -2.58 -5.35 -3.84
CA ALA A 102 -2.63 -3.99 -3.29
C ALA A 102 -1.29 -3.65 -2.65
N SER A 103 -0.88 -2.39 -2.77
CA SER A 103 0.40 -1.90 -2.27
C SER A 103 0.24 -0.53 -1.64
N GLY A 104 0.99 -0.30 -0.55
CA GLY A 104 1.00 0.95 0.21
C GLY A 104 1.95 0.82 1.39
N ILE A 105 1.94 1.79 2.30
CA ILE A 105 2.77 1.78 3.51
C ILE A 105 1.86 1.51 4.72
N ALA A 106 2.10 0.40 5.42
CA ALA A 106 1.33 -0.02 6.60
C ALA A 106 -0.17 -0.32 6.33
N ILE A 107 -0.56 -0.53 5.07
CA ILE A 107 -1.94 -0.79 4.65
C ILE A 107 -2.49 -2.11 5.19
N GLU A 108 -1.63 -3.09 5.49
CA GLU A 108 -2.04 -4.36 6.10
C GLU A 108 -2.53 -4.15 7.54
N ARG A 109 -1.92 -3.18 8.24
CA ARG A 109 -2.25 -2.86 9.64
C ARG A 109 -3.39 -1.85 9.76
N ALA A 110 -3.49 -0.90 8.83
CA ALA A 110 -4.41 0.23 8.93
C ALA A 110 -5.53 0.12 7.89
N ASP A 111 -5.24 0.47 6.64
CA ASP A 111 -6.23 0.73 5.59
C ASP A 111 -7.15 -0.46 5.32
N ILE A 112 -6.60 -1.67 5.15
CA ILE A 112 -7.38 -2.87 4.82
C ILE A 112 -8.33 -3.25 5.98
N PRO A 113 -7.87 -3.38 7.24
CA PRO A 113 -8.76 -3.60 8.39
C PRO A 113 -9.81 -2.50 8.59
N ILE A 114 -9.44 -1.23 8.34
CA ILE A 114 -10.36 -0.09 8.46
C ILE A 114 -11.47 -0.19 7.40
N LEU A 115 -11.10 -0.41 6.13
CA LEU A 115 -12.07 -0.61 5.05
C LEU A 115 -12.99 -1.79 5.35
N TYR A 116 -12.45 -2.92 5.81
CA TYR A 116 -13.27 -4.08 6.20
C TYR A 116 -14.31 -3.71 7.26
N THR A 117 -13.88 -3.03 8.32
CA THR A 117 -14.76 -2.61 9.42
C THR A 117 -15.85 -1.66 8.92
N LYS A 118 -15.48 -0.65 8.12
CA LYS A 118 -16.42 0.33 7.56
C LYS A 118 -17.38 -0.29 6.54
N PHE A 119 -16.92 -1.25 5.73
CA PHE A 119 -17.77 -2.00 4.80
C PHE A 119 -18.87 -2.77 5.55
N LEU A 120 -18.52 -3.42 6.67
CA LEU A 120 -19.49 -4.10 7.53
C LEU A 120 -20.44 -3.11 8.21
N GLN A 121 -19.90 -2.04 8.81
CA GLN A 121 -20.69 -1.03 9.53
C GLN A 121 -21.76 -0.41 8.62
N TYR A 122 -21.41 -0.09 7.37
CA TYR A 122 -22.33 0.52 6.41
C TYR A 122 -23.15 -0.48 5.58
N GLN A 123 -22.90 -1.79 5.76
CA GLN A 123 -23.56 -2.86 5.03
C GLN A 123 -23.48 -2.67 3.51
N VAL A 124 -22.27 -2.37 3.00
CA VAL A 124 -22.06 -2.10 1.57
C VAL A 124 -22.27 -3.34 0.70
N ASP A 125 -22.15 -4.53 1.30
CA ASP A 125 -22.43 -5.85 0.72
C ASP A 125 -22.57 -6.88 1.87
N THR A 126 -22.80 -8.15 1.54
CA THR A 126 -22.78 -9.26 2.51
C THR A 126 -21.41 -9.45 3.15
N PRO A 127 -21.31 -9.82 4.44
CA PRO A 127 -20.04 -10.08 5.12
C PRO A 127 -19.13 -11.05 4.37
N GLU A 128 -19.70 -12.11 3.78
CA GLU A 128 -18.96 -13.13 3.03
C GLU A 128 -18.33 -12.55 1.76
N ARG A 129 -19.06 -11.67 1.04
CA ARG A 129 -18.52 -11.01 -0.16
C ARG A 129 -17.47 -9.98 0.21
N ILE A 130 -17.69 -9.20 1.27
CA ILE A 130 -16.70 -8.24 1.79
C ILE A 130 -15.39 -8.97 2.13
N PHE A 131 -15.49 -10.05 2.92
CA PHE A 131 -14.36 -10.89 3.28
C PHE A 131 -13.64 -11.41 2.03
N ARG A 132 -14.39 -11.96 1.06
CA ARG A 132 -13.82 -12.51 -0.17
C ARG A 132 -13.09 -11.46 -1.00
N HIS A 133 -13.62 -10.25 -1.12
CA HIS A 133 -12.99 -9.21 -1.95
C HIS A 133 -11.79 -8.55 -1.29
N LEU A 134 -11.77 -8.41 0.05
CA LEU A 134 -10.65 -7.78 0.75
C LEU A 134 -9.55 -8.79 1.12
N PHE A 135 -9.89 -9.90 1.77
CA PHE A 135 -8.88 -10.81 2.33
C PHE A 135 -8.25 -11.76 1.30
N ASN A 136 -8.79 -11.83 0.08
CA ASN A 136 -8.10 -12.53 -1.02
C ASN A 136 -7.15 -11.63 -1.82
N ILE A 137 -7.06 -10.34 -1.47
CA ILE A 137 -6.05 -9.44 -2.03
C ILE A 137 -4.69 -9.86 -1.50
N ARG A 138 -3.69 -9.94 -2.38
CA ARG A 138 -2.30 -10.10 -1.96
C ARG A 138 -1.73 -8.72 -1.66
N VAL A 139 -1.20 -8.54 -0.46
CA VAL A 139 -0.68 -7.25 -0.02
C VAL A 139 0.83 -7.21 -0.20
N ILE A 140 1.33 -6.16 -0.85
CA ILE A 140 2.74 -5.77 -0.85
C ILE A 140 2.84 -4.55 0.06
N ASP A 141 3.06 -4.77 1.35
CA ASP A 141 3.25 -3.67 2.30
C ASP A 141 4.71 -3.18 2.25
N LEU A 142 4.89 -1.94 1.78
CA LEU A 142 6.20 -1.32 1.60
C LEU A 142 6.96 -1.15 2.92
N SER A 143 6.25 -1.01 4.04
CA SER A 143 6.87 -0.97 5.38
C SER A 143 7.60 -2.28 5.70
N VAL A 144 7.12 -3.41 5.17
CA VAL A 144 7.69 -4.73 5.42
C VAL A 144 8.71 -5.10 4.34
N VAL A 145 8.38 -4.93 3.06
CA VAL A 145 9.30 -5.30 1.97
C VAL A 145 10.54 -4.41 1.92
N GLY A 146 10.48 -3.21 2.48
CA GLY A 146 11.62 -2.30 2.61
C GLY A 146 12.64 -2.71 3.68
N ILE A 147 12.28 -3.56 4.66
CA ILE A 147 13.14 -3.90 5.82
C ILE A 147 14.57 -4.31 5.41
N PRO A 148 14.80 -5.21 4.43
CA PRO A 148 16.14 -5.68 4.08
C PRO A 148 17.11 -4.59 3.61
N PHE A 149 16.60 -3.43 3.22
CA PHE A 149 17.40 -2.33 2.66
C PHE A 149 17.95 -1.37 3.73
N PHE A 150 17.56 -1.53 4.99
CA PHE A 150 18.05 -0.70 6.09
C PHE A 150 19.16 -1.41 6.86
N ASN A 151 20.24 -0.69 7.15
CA ASN A 151 21.39 -1.24 7.86
C ASN A 151 21.01 -1.65 9.29
N LYS A 152 21.22 -2.94 9.63
CA LYS A 152 20.90 -3.58 10.91
C LYS A 152 21.79 -3.17 12.09
N LYS A 153 22.20 -1.91 12.20
CA LYS A 153 23.35 -1.51 13.03
C LYS A 153 23.15 -1.54 14.56
N LYS A 154 21.97 -1.85 15.12
CA LYS A 154 21.81 -1.86 16.60
C LYS A 154 21.16 -3.09 17.24
N ASP A 155 20.28 -3.83 16.56
CA ASP A 155 19.44 -4.85 17.23
C ASP A 155 18.99 -6.02 16.34
N GLY A 156 19.21 -5.96 15.02
CA GLY A 156 18.90 -7.05 14.09
C GLY A 156 17.41 -7.31 13.85
N MET A 157 16.53 -6.53 14.47
CA MET A 157 15.08 -6.72 14.45
C MET A 157 14.46 -6.44 13.07
N LEU A 158 13.53 -7.30 12.66
CA LEU A 158 12.72 -7.12 11.45
C LEU A 158 11.50 -6.25 11.74
N TYR A 159 11.75 -4.98 12.07
CA TYR A 159 10.69 -4.03 12.37
C TYR A 159 10.24 -3.27 11.11
N PRO A 160 8.92 -3.20 10.81
CA PRO A 160 8.40 -2.45 9.68
C PRO A 160 8.86 -0.99 9.67
N LYS A 161 9.19 -0.49 8.48
CA LYS A 161 9.74 0.85 8.28
C LYS A 161 8.64 1.89 8.18
N THR A 162 8.89 3.05 8.78
CA THR A 162 7.95 4.17 8.70
C THR A 162 7.93 4.76 7.29
N LYS A 163 6.89 5.51 6.97
CA LYS A 163 6.82 6.31 5.73
C LYS A 163 8.05 7.20 5.58
N HIS A 164 8.47 7.84 6.68
CA HIS A 164 9.65 8.69 6.70
C HIS A 164 10.94 7.92 6.37
N ASP A 165 11.17 6.76 6.99
CA ASP A 165 12.34 5.92 6.71
C ASP A 165 12.43 5.55 5.23
N LEU A 166 11.30 5.12 4.65
CA LEU A 166 11.22 4.71 3.25
C LEU A 166 11.44 5.89 2.30
N SER A 167 10.80 7.03 2.56
CA SER A 167 11.00 8.25 1.77
C SER A 167 12.45 8.70 1.80
N GLN A 168 13.09 8.79 2.98
CA GLN A 168 14.51 9.18 3.05
C GLN A 168 15.43 8.27 2.24
N LYS A 169 15.12 6.97 2.18
CA LYS A 169 15.95 6.01 1.48
C LYS A 169 15.69 5.96 -0.03
N PHE A 170 14.43 5.98 -0.44
CA PHE A 170 14.01 5.65 -1.80
C PHE A 170 13.38 6.82 -2.56
N ASN A 171 13.06 7.91 -1.89
CA ASN A 171 12.53 9.13 -2.50
C ASN A 171 12.96 10.37 -1.67
N PRO A 172 14.27 10.65 -1.55
CA PRO A 172 14.78 11.68 -0.63
C PRO A 172 14.34 13.10 -1.01
N THR A 173 13.93 13.32 -2.26
CA THR A 173 13.37 14.58 -2.75
C THR A 173 11.86 14.69 -2.50
N GLY A 174 11.21 13.64 -2.00
CA GLY A 174 9.78 13.61 -1.69
C GLY A 174 9.45 14.44 -0.45
N ILE A 175 8.26 15.04 -0.44
CA ILE A 175 7.77 15.84 0.69
C ILE A 175 7.15 14.88 1.72
N THR A 176 7.81 14.70 2.87
CA THR A 176 7.18 13.99 4.00
C THR A 176 6.40 14.96 4.87
N SER A 177 5.13 14.66 5.12
CA SER A 177 4.27 15.45 6.01
C SER A 177 3.57 14.54 7.02
N SER A 178 3.24 15.04 8.20
CA SER A 178 2.63 14.25 9.28
C SER A 178 1.12 14.08 9.06
N GLY A 179 0.56 12.89 9.26
CA GLY A 179 -0.89 12.66 9.18
C GLY A 179 -1.71 13.51 10.17
N LYS A 180 -1.10 14.01 11.25
CA LYS A 180 -1.77 14.95 12.17
C LYS A 180 -2.17 16.26 11.49
N LEU A 181 -1.44 16.68 10.45
CA LEU A 181 -1.75 17.88 9.68
C LEU A 181 -3.04 17.74 8.88
N VAL A 182 -3.45 16.51 8.56
CA VAL A 182 -4.70 16.25 7.81
C VAL A 182 -5.92 16.56 8.68
N TRP A 183 -5.85 16.27 9.98
CA TRP A 183 -6.96 16.56 10.89
C TRP A 183 -7.18 18.06 11.07
N ASP A 184 -6.09 18.82 11.18
CA ASP A 184 -6.15 20.28 11.29
C ASP A 184 -6.58 20.91 9.97
N ALA A 185 -6.08 20.43 8.83
CA ALA A 185 -6.54 20.84 7.50
C ALA A 185 -8.05 20.59 7.32
N TYR A 186 -8.55 19.43 7.76
CA TYR A 186 -9.97 19.11 7.71
C TYR A 186 -10.81 20.03 8.61
N ASP A 187 -10.35 20.28 9.85
CA ASP A 187 -11.02 21.22 10.77
C ASP A 187 -11.08 22.65 10.17
N CYS A 188 -10.04 23.06 9.45
CA CYS A 188 -9.96 24.35 8.74
C CYS A 188 -10.64 24.35 7.36
N ARG A 189 -11.24 23.21 6.93
CA ARG A 189 -11.84 23.00 5.59
C ARG A 189 -10.87 23.22 4.44
N ASP A 190 -9.58 23.05 4.67
CA ASP A 190 -8.55 23.05 3.62
C ASP A 190 -8.51 21.68 2.93
N PHE A 191 -9.58 21.37 2.20
CA PHE A 191 -9.73 20.09 1.51
C PHE A 191 -8.75 19.95 0.34
N ALA A 192 -8.40 21.07 -0.31
CA ALA A 192 -7.48 21.07 -1.45
C ALA A 192 -6.08 20.58 -1.05
N SER A 193 -5.56 21.00 0.11
CA SER A 193 -4.25 20.53 0.57
C SER A 193 -4.26 19.05 0.90
N ILE A 194 -5.35 18.52 1.46
CA ILE A 194 -5.53 17.08 1.69
C ILE A 194 -5.49 16.33 0.35
N GLU A 195 -6.30 16.74 -0.64
CA GLU A 195 -6.32 16.07 -1.95
C GLU A 195 -4.94 16.09 -2.63
N GLN A 196 -4.29 17.25 -2.67
CA GLN A 196 -2.98 17.42 -3.32
C GLN A 196 -1.92 16.55 -2.65
N ARG A 197 -1.88 16.55 -1.32
CA ARG A 197 -0.95 15.76 -0.53
C ARG A 197 -1.13 14.27 -0.79
N THR A 198 -2.33 13.72 -0.63
CA THR A 198 -2.55 12.27 -0.80
C THR A 198 -2.29 11.84 -2.25
N ASN A 199 -2.54 12.71 -3.24
CA ASN A 199 -2.13 12.46 -4.63
C ASN A 199 -0.62 12.34 -4.80
N GLN A 200 0.14 13.23 -4.15
CA GLN A 200 1.60 13.16 -4.17
C GLN A 200 2.09 11.91 -3.45
N GLU A 201 1.49 11.57 -2.32
CA GLU A 201 1.87 10.40 -1.54
C GLU A 201 1.68 9.10 -2.33
N VAL A 202 0.60 8.95 -3.11
CA VAL A 202 0.44 7.78 -4.00
C VAL A 202 1.50 7.74 -5.12
N SER A 203 1.88 8.89 -5.68
CA SER A 203 3.00 8.95 -6.63
C SER A 203 4.34 8.56 -5.97
N ASP A 204 4.56 8.99 -4.73
CA ASP A 204 5.73 8.62 -3.95
C ASP A 204 5.75 7.12 -3.61
N LEU A 205 4.59 6.52 -3.31
CA LEU A 205 4.47 5.07 -3.08
C LEU A 205 4.95 4.26 -4.28
N ILE A 206 4.56 4.67 -5.49
CA ILE A 206 4.96 4.00 -6.73
C ILE A 206 6.47 4.17 -6.96
N THR A 207 7.00 5.37 -6.70
CA THR A 207 8.43 5.64 -6.78
C THR A 207 9.21 4.74 -5.82
N ILE A 208 8.81 4.67 -4.55
CA ILE A 208 9.41 3.79 -3.54
C ILE A 208 9.33 2.33 -3.96
N PHE A 209 8.17 1.87 -4.41
CA PHE A 209 7.97 0.49 -4.91
C PHE A 209 8.95 0.16 -6.04
N ASN A 210 9.08 1.04 -7.03
CA ASN A 210 9.98 0.83 -8.16
C ASN A 210 11.45 0.78 -7.71
N GLN A 211 11.86 1.64 -6.78
CA GLN A 211 13.23 1.62 -6.24
C GLN A 211 13.52 0.34 -5.44
N ILE A 212 12.57 -0.12 -4.62
CA ILE A 212 12.68 -1.41 -3.92
C ILE A 212 12.79 -2.56 -4.92
N HIS A 213 11.93 -2.57 -5.94
CA HIS A 213 11.93 -3.60 -6.97
C HIS A 213 13.26 -3.66 -7.73
N SER A 214 13.79 -2.51 -8.17
CA SER A 214 15.12 -2.41 -8.80
C SER A 214 16.23 -2.89 -7.86
N GLY A 215 16.18 -2.51 -6.59
CA GLY A 215 17.14 -2.98 -5.59
C GLY A 215 17.08 -4.50 -5.37
N ILE A 216 15.90 -5.12 -5.41
CA ILE A 216 15.76 -6.58 -5.36
C ILE A 216 16.41 -7.24 -6.58
N GLN A 217 16.20 -6.66 -7.78
CA GLN A 217 16.81 -7.18 -9.01
C GLN A 217 18.33 -7.12 -8.97
N GLU A 218 18.89 -6.00 -8.48
CA GLU A 218 20.33 -5.84 -8.28
C GLU A 218 20.89 -6.83 -7.26
N LEU A 219 20.23 -7.01 -6.11
CA LEU A 219 20.66 -8.00 -5.12
C LEU A 219 20.65 -9.42 -5.68
N ASN A 220 19.69 -9.75 -6.54
CA ASN A 220 19.61 -11.06 -7.19
C ASN A 220 20.72 -11.26 -8.22
N SER A 221 21.07 -10.24 -9.01
CA SER A 221 22.20 -10.31 -9.95
C SER A 221 23.52 -10.49 -9.20
N LEU A 222 23.75 -9.76 -8.10
CA LEU A 222 24.94 -9.88 -7.27
C LEU A 222 25.07 -11.28 -6.63
N LYS A 223 23.97 -11.89 -6.19
CA LYS A 223 23.97 -13.28 -5.68
C LYS A 223 24.43 -14.28 -6.74
N GLN A 224 24.01 -14.09 -7.99
CA GLN A 224 24.44 -14.95 -9.10
C GLN A 224 25.93 -14.78 -9.38
N VAL A 225 26.43 -13.54 -9.39
CA VAL A 225 27.87 -13.24 -9.56
C VAL A 225 28.69 -13.87 -8.45
N LYS A 226 28.29 -13.71 -7.18
CA LYS A 226 28.96 -14.32 -6.03
C LYS A 226 29.01 -15.85 -6.16
N LYS A 227 27.91 -16.49 -6.55
CA LYS A 227 27.87 -17.95 -6.76
C LYS A 227 28.86 -18.42 -7.83
N ARG A 228 29.02 -17.66 -8.93
CA ARG A 228 30.00 -17.96 -9.97
C ARG A 228 31.44 -17.79 -9.47
N TYR A 229 31.70 -16.72 -8.73
CA TYR A 229 33.01 -16.46 -8.13
C TYR A 229 33.44 -17.58 -7.17
N GLU A 230 32.55 -18.01 -6.26
CA GLU A 230 32.86 -19.12 -5.34
C GLU A 230 33.10 -20.45 -6.08
N LYS A 231 32.38 -20.71 -7.17
CA LYS A 231 32.62 -21.88 -8.03
C LYS A 231 34.00 -21.84 -8.69
N LEU A 232 34.40 -20.68 -9.23
CA LEU A 232 35.72 -20.50 -9.84
C LEU A 232 36.84 -20.67 -8.79
N LYS A 233 36.66 -20.07 -7.61
CA LYS A 233 37.61 -20.18 -6.50
C LYS A 233 37.78 -21.63 -6.03
N ALA A 234 36.69 -22.41 -6.00
CA ALA A 234 36.74 -23.84 -5.68
C ALA A 234 37.49 -24.65 -6.75
N LEU A 235 37.30 -24.34 -8.05
CA LEU A 235 38.01 -25.00 -9.15
C LEU A 235 39.51 -24.69 -9.16
N MET A 236 39.89 -23.43 -8.90
CA MET A 236 41.30 -23.04 -8.81
C MET A 236 42.01 -23.79 -7.68
N LYS A 237 41.38 -23.87 -6.48
CA LYS A 237 41.92 -24.66 -5.37
C LYS A 237 42.03 -26.15 -5.65
N ALA A 238 41.19 -26.70 -6.51
CA ALA A 238 41.23 -28.12 -6.89
C ALA A 238 42.33 -28.44 -7.92
N ASN A 239 42.83 -27.43 -8.64
CA ASN A 239 43.90 -27.59 -9.63
C ASN A 239 45.31 -27.24 -9.08
N ASP A 240 45.38 -26.67 -7.88
CA ASP A 240 46.63 -26.38 -7.16
C ASP A 240 47.06 -27.53 -6.21
N VAL A 241 46.50 -28.73 -6.40
CA VAL A 241 46.83 -30.01 -5.71
C VAL A 241 47.27 -31.03 -6.74
#